data_AF-A0A7L5BXY1-F1
#
_entry.id   AF-A0A7L5BXY1-F1
#
_cell.length_a   1.000
_cell.length_b   1.000
_cell.length_c   1.000
_cell.angle_alpha   90.00
_cell.angle_beta   90.00
_cell.angle_gamma   90.00
#
_symmetry.space_group_name_H-M   'P 1'
#
loop_
_entity.id
_entity.type
_entity.pdbx_description
1 polymer ?
#
loop_
_entity_poly.entity_id
_entity_poly.type
_entity_poly.pdbx_seq_one_letter_code
_entity_poly.pdbx_strand_id
1 'polypeptide(L)'
;MVRIPALSAALCLSLAPFAAADEIEDSIAAALEAYRAGDLATAKDEIDFAAVLLGQKKAEGLGAYLPAPLSGWTREDDDSDAAAAAMFGGGLTAGAEYVQGAERIEIRLIADSPMIAGMAGMLGNAAMMAAQGEVRRVGKQRYLIARDGQIMALVGGKVLVQLSGEGALEDKIAYFEAIDFAGLEAF
;
A
#
# COMPACT_ATOMS: atom_id res chain seq x y z
N MET A 1 67.63 -7.81 4.13
CA MET A 1 66.58 -7.28 5.03
C MET A 1 65.49 -6.69 4.15
N VAL A 2 64.34 -7.38 4.08
CA VAL A 2 63.24 -7.11 3.14
C VAL A 2 62.17 -6.27 3.87
N ARG A 3 61.66 -5.20 3.26
CA ARG A 3 60.52 -4.43 3.75
C ARG A 3 59.37 -4.53 2.75
N ILE A 4 58.20 -4.94 3.26
CA ILE A 4 56.97 -5.36 2.57
C ILE A 4 56.17 -4.11 2.15
N PRO A 5 55.54 -4.08 0.95
CA PRO A 5 54.74 -2.95 0.51
C PRO A 5 53.35 -2.98 1.16
N ALA A 6 52.86 -1.81 1.56
CA ALA A 6 51.52 -1.62 2.11
C ALA A 6 50.46 -1.70 0.99
N LEU A 7 49.51 -2.62 1.14
CA LEU A 7 48.36 -2.78 0.26
C LEU A 7 47.19 -1.99 0.89
N SER A 8 46.84 -0.84 0.32
CA SER A 8 45.64 -0.08 0.70
C SER A 8 44.39 -0.80 0.20
N ALA A 9 43.62 -1.39 1.12
CA ALA A 9 42.27 -1.88 0.84
C ALA A 9 41.28 -0.72 1.01
N ALA A 10 40.70 -0.25 -0.10
CA ALA A 10 39.57 0.67 -0.08
C ALA A 10 38.31 -0.12 0.31
N LEU A 11 37.86 0.08 1.55
CA LEU A 11 36.60 -0.46 2.05
C LEU A 11 35.47 0.50 1.64
N CYS A 12 34.80 0.21 0.53
CA CYS A 12 33.54 0.86 0.17
C CYS A 12 32.47 0.42 1.18
N LEU A 13 32.20 1.25 2.18
CA LEU A 13 31.04 1.10 3.06
C LEU A 13 29.77 1.37 2.23
N SER A 14 29.06 0.31 1.88
CA SER A 14 27.69 0.39 1.38
C SER A 14 26.77 0.81 2.54
N LEU A 15 26.38 2.09 2.58
CA LEU A 15 25.29 2.58 3.41
C LEU A 15 23.97 2.01 2.86
N ALA A 16 23.48 0.96 3.50
CA ALA A 16 22.12 0.45 3.30
C ALA A 16 21.12 1.29 4.11
N PRO A 17 19.86 1.40 3.67
CA PRO A 17 18.84 2.23 4.32
C PRO A 17 18.30 1.53 5.58
N PHE A 18 18.93 1.75 6.73
CA PHE A 18 18.48 1.25 8.05
C PHE A 18 17.62 2.26 8.84
N ALA A 19 17.48 3.49 8.35
CA ALA A 19 16.96 4.62 9.14
C ALA A 19 15.54 4.44 9.69
N ALA A 20 14.63 3.77 8.97
CA ALA A 20 13.22 3.66 9.38
C ALA A 20 12.97 2.67 10.53
N ALA A 21 13.83 1.65 10.70
CA ALA A 21 13.71 0.73 11.84
C ALA A 21 14.22 1.38 13.13
N ASP A 22 15.32 2.12 13.01
CA ASP A 22 15.94 2.83 14.13
C ASP A 22 14.98 3.88 14.70
N GLU A 23 14.29 4.65 13.86
CA GLU A 23 13.37 5.70 14.31
C GLU A 23 12.10 5.15 15.01
N ILE A 24 11.59 4.00 14.56
CA ILE A 24 10.49 3.29 15.23
C ILE A 24 10.93 2.81 16.62
N GLU A 25 12.09 2.17 16.70
CA GLU A 25 12.63 1.65 17.97
C GLU A 25 12.93 2.78 18.95
N ASP A 26 13.52 3.89 18.47
CA ASP A 26 13.83 5.07 19.27
C ASP A 26 12.57 5.69 19.88
N SER A 27 11.52 5.87 19.09
CA SER A 27 10.26 6.44 19.56
C SER A 27 9.55 5.53 20.57
N ILE A 28 9.55 4.20 20.35
CA ILE A 28 9.03 3.24 21.33
C ILE A 28 9.83 3.27 22.65
N ALA A 29 11.16 3.40 22.57
CA ALA A 29 12.02 3.49 23.75
C ALA A 29 11.75 4.77 24.55
N ALA A 30 11.64 5.92 23.87
CA ALA A 30 11.31 7.21 24.46
C ALA A 30 9.93 7.19 25.14
N ALA A 31 8.93 6.60 24.48
CA ALA A 31 7.59 6.42 25.05
C ALA A 31 7.61 5.63 26.36
N LEU A 32 8.37 4.53 26.39
CA LEU A 32 8.47 3.67 27.58
C LEU A 32 9.18 4.37 28.74
N GLU A 33 10.22 5.16 28.46
CA GLU A 33 10.91 5.97 29.46
C GLU A 33 9.98 7.03 30.06
N ALA A 34 9.28 7.80 29.22
CA ALA A 34 8.32 8.81 29.63
C ALA A 34 7.18 8.21 30.48
N TYR A 35 6.63 7.06 30.07
CA TYR A 35 5.59 6.36 30.83
C TYR A 35 6.08 5.97 32.23
N ARG A 36 7.30 5.43 32.34
CA ARG A 36 7.91 5.05 33.62
C ARG A 36 8.18 6.25 34.52
N ALA A 37 8.47 7.42 33.94
CA ALA A 37 8.62 8.68 34.66
C ALA A 37 7.28 9.32 35.08
N GLY A 38 6.14 8.77 34.64
CA GLY A 38 4.82 9.33 34.87
C GLY A 38 4.45 10.48 33.93
N ASP A 39 5.27 10.76 32.91
CA ASP A 39 4.99 11.74 31.87
C ASP A 39 4.14 11.12 30.77
N LEU A 40 2.83 11.07 31.02
CA LEU A 40 1.88 10.41 30.13
C LEU A 40 1.66 11.16 28.80
N ALA A 41 1.92 12.48 28.75
CA ALA A 41 1.74 13.26 27.54
C ALA A 41 2.83 12.89 26.51
N THR A 42 4.10 12.97 26.91
CA THR A 42 5.23 12.58 26.06
C THR A 42 5.15 11.10 25.69
N ALA A 43 4.76 10.23 26.63
CA ALA A 43 4.58 8.81 26.33
C ALA A 43 3.54 8.57 25.22
N LYS A 44 2.43 9.31 25.24
CA LYS A 44 1.40 9.21 24.21
C LYS A 44 1.90 9.72 22.87
N ASP A 45 2.54 10.88 22.84
CA ASP A 45 2.99 11.51 21.60
C ASP A 45 4.01 10.61 20.87
N GLU A 46 4.95 10.02 21.60
CA GLU A 46 5.93 9.08 21.04
C GLU A 46 5.26 7.77 20.55
N ILE A 47 4.30 7.21 21.28
CA ILE A 47 3.56 6.04 20.78
C ILE A 47 2.80 6.35 19.49
N ASP A 48 2.15 7.50 19.42
CA ASP A 48 1.42 7.92 18.22
C ASP A 48 2.39 8.11 17.04
N PHE A 49 3.58 8.66 17.28
CA PHE A 49 4.62 8.80 16.26
C PHE A 49 5.15 7.44 15.78
N ALA A 50 5.50 6.53 16.69
CA ALA A 50 5.88 5.16 16.35
C ALA A 50 4.78 4.43 15.57
N ALA A 51 3.51 4.65 15.90
CA ALA A 51 2.38 4.09 15.17
C ALA A 51 2.27 4.62 13.73
N VAL A 52 2.56 5.90 13.51
CA VAL A 52 2.63 6.48 12.15
C VAL A 52 3.74 5.82 11.34
N LEU A 53 4.95 5.70 11.89
CA LEU A 53 6.09 5.07 11.21
C LEU A 53 5.85 3.59 10.89
N LEU A 54 5.26 2.84 11.82
CA LEU A 54 4.83 1.45 11.58
C LEU A 54 3.78 1.36 10.48
N GLY A 55 2.84 2.31 10.45
CA GLY A 55 1.86 2.44 9.38
C GLY A 55 2.50 2.66 8.02
N GLN A 56 3.45 3.59 7.90
CA GLN A 56 4.20 3.85 6.66
C GLN A 56 4.93 2.60 6.18
N LYS A 57 5.68 1.93 7.06
CA LYS A 57 6.39 0.69 6.72
C LYS A 57 5.45 -0.43 6.26
N LYS A 58 4.26 -0.52 6.86
CA LYS A 58 3.23 -1.48 6.43
C LYS A 58 2.62 -1.08 5.08
N ALA A 59 2.41 0.21 4.82
CA ALA A 59 1.92 0.73 3.53
C ALA A 59 2.93 0.52 2.39
N GLU A 60 4.24 0.69 2.63
CA GLU A 60 5.30 0.32 1.68
C GLU A 60 5.19 -1.16 1.29
N GLY A 61 4.97 -2.03 2.28
CA GLY A 61 4.71 -3.46 2.04
C GLY A 61 3.43 -3.72 1.24
N LEU A 62 2.41 -2.86 1.36
CA LEU A 62 1.18 -2.95 0.55
C LEU A 62 1.46 -2.57 -0.91
N GLY A 63 2.29 -1.55 -1.15
CA GLY A 63 2.68 -1.11 -2.51
C GLY A 63 3.42 -2.18 -3.32
N ALA A 64 4.05 -3.15 -2.67
CA ALA A 64 4.69 -4.30 -3.33
C ALA A 64 3.69 -5.21 -4.08
N TYR A 65 2.39 -5.12 -3.76
CA TYR A 65 1.34 -5.88 -4.45
C TYR A 65 0.73 -5.15 -5.65
N LEU A 66 1.12 -3.90 -5.89
CA LEU A 66 0.81 -3.22 -7.15
C LEU A 66 1.56 -3.93 -8.29
N PRO A 67 0.90 -4.24 -9.41
CA PRO A 67 1.49 -5.02 -10.48
C PRO A 67 2.68 -4.29 -11.14
N ALA A 68 3.53 -5.04 -11.82
CA ALA A 68 4.48 -4.44 -12.75
C ALA A 68 3.71 -3.79 -13.92
N PRO A 69 4.25 -2.74 -14.56
CA PRO A 69 3.62 -2.18 -15.76
C PRO A 69 3.51 -3.25 -16.85
N LEU A 70 2.34 -3.32 -17.50
CA LEU A 70 2.12 -4.17 -18.66
C LEU A 70 2.97 -3.70 -19.85
N SER A 71 3.10 -4.55 -20.87
CA SER A 71 3.91 -4.22 -22.05
C SER A 71 3.49 -2.89 -22.69
N GLY A 72 4.45 -1.96 -22.81
CA GLY A 72 4.21 -0.63 -23.40
C GLY A 72 3.59 0.38 -22.43
N TRP A 73 3.41 0.03 -21.16
CA TRP A 73 3.01 0.95 -20.10
C TRP A 73 4.21 1.33 -19.24
N THR A 74 4.13 2.47 -18.57
CA THR A 74 5.06 2.89 -17.52
C THR A 74 4.30 3.01 -16.20
N ARG A 75 4.96 2.75 -15.08
CA ARG A 75 4.40 2.90 -13.74
C ARG A 75 5.04 4.10 -13.04
N GLU A 76 4.21 4.94 -12.45
CA GLU A 76 4.56 6.07 -11.60
C GLU A 76 3.94 5.77 -10.23
N ASP A 77 4.78 5.53 -9.21
CA ASP A 77 4.32 5.24 -7.86
C ASP A 77 3.81 6.52 -7.18
N ASP A 78 2.65 6.43 -6.54
CA ASP A 78 2.18 7.51 -5.67
C ASP A 78 3.09 7.55 -4.44
N ASP A 79 3.47 8.75 -4.00
CA ASP A 79 3.98 8.90 -2.64
C ASP A 79 2.87 8.42 -1.69
N SER A 80 3.12 7.32 -0.98
CA SER A 80 2.15 6.72 -0.05
C SER A 80 2.01 7.61 1.19
N ASP A 81 1.34 8.75 1.01
CA ASP A 81 1.29 9.78 2.03
C ASP A 81 0.20 9.48 3.06
N ALA A 82 0.53 9.73 4.32
CA ALA A 82 -0.42 9.74 5.43
C ALA A 82 -1.60 10.71 5.16
N ALA A 83 -1.41 11.73 4.32
CA ALA A 83 -2.45 12.65 3.87
C ALA A 83 -3.50 11.96 2.98
N ALA A 84 -3.08 11.08 2.05
CA ALA A 84 -4.00 10.31 1.22
C ALA A 84 -4.83 9.34 2.08
N ALA A 85 -4.18 8.65 3.01
CA ALA A 85 -4.86 7.81 3.99
C ALA A 85 -5.90 8.58 4.82
N ALA A 86 -5.58 9.80 5.28
CA ALA A 86 -6.51 10.65 6.02
C ALA A 86 -7.72 11.07 5.17
N MET A 87 -7.54 11.37 3.88
CA MET A 87 -8.63 11.70 2.96
C MET A 87 -9.55 10.51 2.69
N PHE A 88 -9.01 9.29 2.64
CA PHE A 88 -9.77 8.05 2.46
C PHE A 88 -10.26 7.45 3.79
N GLY A 89 -10.53 8.27 4.81
CA GLY A 89 -11.16 7.81 6.06
C GLY A 89 -10.25 6.96 6.96
N GLY A 90 -8.93 7.09 6.78
CA GLY A 90 -7.90 6.35 7.51
C GLY A 90 -7.59 4.98 6.91
N GLY A 91 -6.59 4.32 7.49
CA GLY A 91 -6.07 3.04 7.03
C GLY A 91 -4.73 3.19 6.32
N LEU A 92 -4.30 2.11 5.66
CA LEU A 92 -3.11 2.06 4.82
C LEU A 92 -3.52 2.20 3.37
N THR A 93 -2.81 3.06 2.63
CA THR A 93 -3.05 3.27 1.21
C THR A 93 -1.75 3.12 0.43
N ALA A 94 -1.80 2.39 -0.67
CA ALA A 94 -0.74 2.38 -1.67
C ALA A 94 -1.36 2.57 -3.05
N GLY A 95 -0.73 3.35 -3.92
CA GLY A 95 -1.24 3.64 -5.24
C GLY A 95 -0.13 3.80 -6.27
N ALA A 96 -0.49 3.60 -7.53
CA ALA A 96 0.37 3.94 -8.66
C ALA A 96 -0.48 4.26 -9.88
N GLU A 97 0.03 5.17 -10.70
CA GLU A 97 -0.49 5.47 -12.02
C GLU A 97 0.28 4.70 -13.09
N TYR A 98 -0.45 4.13 -14.03
CA TYR A 98 0.06 3.42 -15.19
C TYR A 98 -0.28 4.23 -16.43
N VAL A 99 0.74 4.49 -17.25
CA VAL A 99 0.66 5.40 -18.39
C VAL A 99 1.02 4.71 -19.69
N GLN A 100 0.19 4.87 -20.72
CA GLN A 100 0.51 4.49 -22.10
C GLN A 100 0.00 5.57 -23.07
N GLY A 101 0.91 6.43 -23.52
CA GLY A 101 0.54 7.56 -24.38
C GLY A 101 -0.39 8.54 -23.67
N ALA A 102 -1.64 8.62 -24.11
CA ALA A 102 -2.68 9.44 -23.47
C ALA A 102 -3.50 8.66 -22.43
N GLU A 103 -3.36 7.33 -22.38
CA GLU A 103 -4.11 6.50 -21.45
C GLU A 103 -3.47 6.51 -20.06
N ARG A 104 -4.32 6.61 -19.04
CA ARG A 104 -3.96 6.63 -17.62
C ARG A 104 -4.85 5.64 -16.88
N ILE A 105 -4.24 4.74 -16.12
CA ILE A 105 -4.93 3.82 -15.21
C ILE A 105 -4.34 4.03 -13.82
N GLU A 106 -5.18 4.35 -12.85
CA GLU A 106 -4.78 4.49 -11.46
C GLU A 106 -5.18 3.21 -10.72
N ILE A 107 -4.26 2.59 -10.00
CA ILE A 107 -4.55 1.45 -9.12
C ILE A 107 -4.33 1.89 -7.69
N ARG A 108 -5.34 1.72 -6.84
CA ARG A 108 -5.28 2.00 -5.40
C ARG A 108 -5.61 0.77 -4.57
N LEU A 109 -4.77 0.51 -3.59
CA LEU A 109 -4.93 -0.51 -2.56
C LEU A 109 -5.21 0.19 -1.23
N ILE A 110 -6.27 -0.23 -0.53
CA ILE A 110 -6.64 0.31 0.77
C ILE A 110 -6.80 -0.85 1.74
N ALA A 111 -6.04 -0.86 2.84
CA ALA A 111 -6.11 -1.87 3.89
C ALA A 111 -6.30 -1.19 5.27
N ASP A 112 -6.69 -1.97 6.28
CA ASP A 112 -6.84 -1.52 7.67
C ASP A 112 -7.69 -0.25 7.87
N SER A 113 -8.57 0.05 6.91
CA SER A 113 -9.45 1.23 7.00
C SER A 113 -10.75 0.86 7.73
N PRO A 114 -11.22 1.67 8.70
CA PRO A 114 -12.53 1.51 9.32
C PRO A 114 -13.68 1.44 8.31
N MET A 115 -13.51 2.05 7.12
CA MET A 115 -14.51 2.03 6.05
C MET A 115 -14.68 0.65 5.41
N ILE A 116 -13.63 -0.19 5.41
CA ILE A 116 -13.68 -1.51 4.77
C ILE A 116 -14.73 -2.40 5.45
N ALA A 117 -14.91 -2.29 6.77
CA ALA A 117 -15.96 -3.01 7.47
C ALA A 117 -17.37 -2.64 6.95
N GLY A 118 -17.61 -1.36 6.68
CA GLY A 118 -18.85 -0.88 6.07
C GLY A 118 -19.02 -1.37 4.63
N MET A 119 -17.94 -1.32 3.85
CA MET A 119 -17.95 -1.75 2.44
C MET A 119 -18.06 -3.27 2.27
N ALA A 120 -17.54 -4.07 3.20
CA ALA A 120 -17.68 -5.52 3.21
C ALA A 120 -19.16 -5.93 3.26
N GLY A 121 -19.99 -5.24 4.04
CA GLY A 121 -21.43 -5.46 4.08
C GLY A 121 -22.13 -5.13 2.76
N MET A 122 -21.71 -4.06 2.08
CA MET A 122 -22.26 -3.64 0.79
C MET A 122 -21.85 -4.59 -0.35
N LEU A 123 -20.55 -4.87 -0.48
CA LEU A 123 -19.99 -5.76 -1.50
C LEU A 123 -20.44 -7.22 -1.31
N GLY A 124 -20.78 -7.61 -0.07
CA GLY A 124 -21.39 -8.90 0.25
C GLY A 124 -22.81 -9.08 -0.31
N ASN A 125 -23.53 -8.00 -0.63
CA ASN A 125 -24.89 -8.05 -1.17
C ASN A 125 -24.89 -7.99 -2.71
N ALA A 126 -24.99 -9.17 -3.34
CA ALA A 126 -24.95 -9.32 -4.79
C ALA A 126 -26.01 -8.50 -5.56
N ALA A 127 -27.19 -8.28 -4.98
CA ALA A 127 -28.25 -7.50 -5.64
C ALA A 127 -27.92 -6.01 -5.68
N MET A 128 -27.29 -5.48 -4.62
CA MET A 128 -26.82 -4.08 -4.60
C MET A 128 -25.63 -3.89 -5.53
N MET A 129 -24.73 -4.86 -5.59
CA MET A 129 -23.60 -4.83 -6.52
C MET A 129 -24.03 -4.83 -7.98
N ALA A 130 -24.98 -5.70 -8.34
CA ALA A 130 -25.51 -5.76 -9.70
C ALA A 130 -26.29 -4.48 -10.10
N ALA A 131 -26.79 -3.71 -9.13
CA ALA A 131 -27.41 -2.42 -9.42
C ALA A 131 -26.37 -1.34 -9.81
N GLN A 132 -25.18 -1.41 -9.21
CA GLN A 132 -24.06 -0.47 -9.41
C GLN A 132 -23.25 -0.75 -10.69
N GLY A 133 -23.31 -1.96 -11.24
CA GLY A 133 -22.56 -2.33 -12.43
C GLY A 133 -22.52 -3.83 -12.70
N GLU A 134 -21.57 -4.25 -13.54
CA GLU A 134 -21.37 -5.64 -13.90
C GLU A 134 -20.49 -6.35 -12.86
N VAL A 135 -20.95 -7.48 -12.32
CA VAL A 135 -20.15 -8.30 -11.40
C VAL A 135 -19.45 -9.40 -12.19
N ARG A 136 -18.12 -9.41 -12.14
CA ARG A 136 -17.26 -10.46 -12.73
C ARG A 136 -16.46 -11.19 -11.66
N ARG A 137 -15.73 -12.21 -12.09
CA ARG A 137 -14.93 -13.06 -11.21
C ARG A 137 -13.65 -13.51 -11.91
N VAL A 138 -12.54 -13.40 -11.19
CA VAL A 138 -11.24 -13.99 -11.53
C VAL A 138 -10.82 -14.93 -10.38
N GLY A 139 -10.55 -16.20 -10.67
CA GLY A 139 -10.21 -17.18 -9.63
C GLY A 139 -11.29 -17.31 -8.55
N LYS A 140 -10.99 -16.95 -7.29
CA LYS A 140 -11.97 -16.85 -6.18
C LYS A 140 -12.47 -15.42 -5.95
N GLN A 141 -11.83 -14.44 -6.58
CA GLN A 141 -12.07 -13.02 -6.35
C GLN A 141 -13.22 -12.54 -7.22
N ARG A 142 -14.24 -11.97 -6.58
CA ARG A 142 -15.31 -11.23 -7.26
C ARG A 142 -14.93 -9.76 -7.32
N TYR A 143 -15.28 -9.11 -8.41
CA TYR A 143 -15.06 -7.68 -8.60
C TYR A 143 -16.24 -7.07 -9.35
N LEU A 144 -16.44 -5.78 -9.13
CA LEU A 144 -17.42 -4.94 -9.80
C LEU A 144 -16.74 -4.11 -10.86
N ILE A 145 -17.34 -4.08 -12.04
CA ILE A 145 -17.11 -3.05 -13.03
C ILE A 145 -18.30 -2.09 -12.91
N ALA A 146 -18.06 -0.94 -12.28
CA ALA A 146 -19.07 0.10 -12.15
C ALA A 146 -19.43 0.69 -13.52
N ARG A 147 -20.59 1.35 -13.60
CA ARG A 147 -21.11 1.92 -14.86
C ARG A 147 -20.23 2.99 -15.49
N ASP A 148 -19.40 3.63 -14.68
CA ASP A 148 -18.38 4.61 -15.09
C ASP A 148 -17.05 3.96 -15.53
N GLY A 149 -16.95 2.63 -15.48
CA GLY A 149 -15.77 1.89 -15.85
C GLY A 149 -14.72 1.76 -14.74
N GLN A 150 -15.05 2.14 -13.49
CA GLN A 150 -14.20 1.84 -12.33
C GLN A 150 -14.27 0.35 -11.98
N ILE A 151 -13.14 -0.27 -11.66
CA ILE A 151 -13.09 -1.64 -11.13
C ILE A 151 -12.90 -1.59 -9.62
N MET A 152 -13.68 -2.39 -8.88
CA MET A 152 -13.60 -2.49 -7.43
C MET A 152 -13.69 -3.93 -6.94
N ALA A 153 -12.83 -4.30 -6.00
CA ALA A 153 -12.88 -5.61 -5.37
C ALA A 153 -12.46 -5.54 -3.90
N LEU A 154 -13.06 -6.37 -3.05
CA LEU A 154 -12.59 -6.58 -1.68
C LEU A 154 -11.91 -7.95 -1.58
N VAL A 155 -10.59 -7.93 -1.45
CA VAL A 155 -9.72 -9.10 -1.37
C VAL A 155 -9.55 -9.50 0.09
N GLY A 156 -9.75 -10.79 0.40
CA GLY A 156 -9.66 -11.32 1.77
C GLY A 156 -10.61 -10.68 2.80
N GLY A 157 -11.61 -9.89 2.36
CA GLY A 157 -12.48 -9.13 3.25
C GLY A 157 -11.83 -7.92 3.92
N LYS A 158 -10.58 -7.60 3.60
CA LYS A 158 -9.75 -6.63 4.35
C LYS A 158 -8.92 -5.67 3.49
N VAL A 159 -8.71 -5.97 2.21
CA VAL A 159 -8.03 -5.06 1.26
C VAL A 159 -8.97 -4.69 0.14
N LEU A 160 -9.29 -3.41 0.02
CA LEU A 160 -10.00 -2.87 -1.13
C LEU A 160 -9.00 -2.59 -2.25
N VAL A 161 -9.30 -3.13 -3.43
CA VAL A 161 -8.60 -2.85 -4.68
C VAL A 161 -9.51 -2.00 -5.55
N GLN A 162 -9.02 -0.88 -6.04
CA GLN A 162 -9.73 0.01 -6.95
C GLN A 162 -8.86 0.32 -8.17
N LEU A 163 -9.48 0.31 -9.35
CA LEU A 163 -8.87 0.79 -10.58
C LEU A 163 -9.76 1.83 -11.23
N SER A 164 -9.19 3.00 -11.51
CA SER A 164 -9.84 4.17 -12.12
C SER A 164 -9.01 4.72 -13.28
N GLY A 165 -9.43 5.84 -13.85
CA GLY A 165 -8.73 6.52 -14.95
C GLY A 165 -9.41 6.34 -16.31
N GLU A 166 -8.79 6.91 -17.34
CA GLU A 166 -9.33 7.00 -18.70
C GLU A 166 -8.90 5.85 -19.63
N GLY A 167 -8.00 4.96 -19.17
CA GLY A 167 -7.58 3.79 -19.95
C GLY A 167 -8.72 2.82 -20.28
N ALA A 168 -8.53 2.04 -21.34
CA ALA A 168 -9.51 1.07 -21.80
C ALA A 168 -9.92 0.08 -20.70
N LEU A 169 -11.18 -0.37 -20.72
CA LEU A 169 -11.70 -1.29 -19.70
C LEU A 169 -10.94 -2.62 -19.73
N GLU A 170 -10.57 -3.09 -20.91
CA GLU A 170 -9.79 -4.30 -21.12
C GLU A 170 -8.43 -4.23 -20.43
N ASP A 171 -7.75 -3.10 -20.52
CA ASP A 171 -6.45 -2.88 -19.87
C ASP A 171 -6.58 -2.77 -18.36
N LYS A 172 -7.64 -2.11 -17.86
CA LYS A 172 -7.95 -2.12 -16.41
C LYS A 172 -8.20 -3.54 -15.91
N ILE A 173 -8.94 -4.36 -16.66
CA ILE A 173 -9.16 -5.77 -16.30
C ILE A 173 -7.82 -6.52 -16.31
N ALA A 174 -6.97 -6.34 -17.33
CA ALA A 174 -5.67 -6.99 -17.39
C ALA A 174 -4.78 -6.63 -16.19
N TYR A 175 -4.73 -5.34 -15.80
CA TYR A 175 -4.03 -4.91 -14.60
C TYR A 175 -4.62 -5.48 -13.32
N PHE A 176 -5.95 -5.50 -13.20
CA PHE A 176 -6.62 -6.09 -12.05
C PHE A 176 -6.26 -7.57 -11.90
N GLU A 177 -6.31 -8.33 -13.00
CA GLU A 177 -5.98 -9.77 -12.99
C GLU A 177 -4.49 -10.06 -12.76
N ALA A 178 -3.60 -9.08 -12.97
CA ALA A 178 -2.18 -9.19 -12.67
C ALA A 178 -1.83 -8.99 -11.18
N ILE A 179 -2.77 -8.55 -10.35
CA ILE A 179 -2.57 -8.36 -8.91
C ILE A 179 -2.45 -9.72 -8.20
N ASP A 180 -1.47 -9.84 -7.30
CA ASP A 180 -1.33 -11.02 -6.43
C ASP A 180 -2.40 -11.01 -5.32
N PHE A 181 -3.59 -11.49 -5.66
CA PHE A 181 -4.70 -11.59 -4.71
C PHE A 181 -4.41 -12.50 -3.53
N ALA A 182 -3.59 -13.55 -3.69
CA ALA A 182 -3.26 -14.47 -2.62
C ALA A 182 -2.34 -13.81 -1.60
N GLY A 183 -1.34 -13.06 -2.09
CA GLY A 183 -0.48 -12.21 -1.26
C GLY A 183 -1.28 -11.14 -0.51
N LEU A 184 -2.19 -10.43 -1.19
CA LEU A 184 -3.07 -9.45 -0.56
C LEU A 184 -4.01 -10.06 0.49
N GLU A 185 -4.51 -11.28 0.28
CA GLU A 185 -5.32 -11.99 1.28
C GLU A 185 -4.49 -12.38 2.52
N ALA A 186 -3.16 -12.53 2.39
CA ALA A 186 -2.25 -12.87 3.48
C ALA A 186 -1.69 -11.65 4.24
N PHE A 187 -1.76 -10.45 3.67
CA PHE A 187 -1.29 -9.17 4.24
C PHE A 187 -2.08 -8.71 5.49
#